data_AF-A0A965Q9T4-F1
#
_entry.id   AF-A0A965Q9T4-F1
#
_cell.length_a   1.000
_cell.length_b   1.000
_cell.length_c   1.000
_cell.angle_alpha   90.00
_cell.angle_beta   90.00
_cell.angle_gamma   90.00
#
_symmetry.space_group_name_H-M   'P 1'
#
loop_
_entity.id
_entity.type
_entity.pdbx_description
1 polymer ?
#
loop_
_entity_poly.entity_id
_entity_poly.type
_entity_poly.pdbx_seq_one_letter_code
_entity_poly.pdbx_strand_id
1 'polypeptide(L)'
;MSISVGIDVGGTFTDLVAVRGDGCVETRKVLSTPSDQSQGVAAALNALGAGGPAIERVAHGTTVVTNLLLERRGARVVLCATEHATDLLELRRQERASLYDLTTQHPPALVPPERVVAVQERRTPDGVRTPLLDAEALRVAEAVAALNPE
;
A
#
# COMPACT_ATOMS: atom_id res chain seq x y z
N MET A 1 -20.09 29.19 7.80
CA MET A 1 -19.82 28.75 6.42
C MET A 1 -18.98 27.49 6.49
N SER A 2 -19.33 26.46 5.72
CA SER A 2 -18.53 25.23 5.65
C SER A 2 -17.41 25.32 4.61
N ILE A 3 -16.40 24.47 4.73
CA ILE A 3 -15.30 24.32 3.77
C ILE A 3 -15.13 22.86 3.34
N SER A 4 -14.64 22.67 2.13
CA SER A 4 -14.05 21.40 1.67
C SER A 4 -12.54 21.49 1.76
N VAL A 5 -11.90 20.45 2.29
CA VAL A 5 -10.46 20.42 2.51
C VAL A 5 -9.82 19.28 1.72
N GLY A 6 -8.78 19.59 0.95
CA GLY A 6 -7.84 18.62 0.39
C GLY A 6 -6.55 18.63 1.21
N ILE A 7 -6.02 17.45 1.54
CA ILE A 7 -4.77 17.29 2.28
C ILE A 7 -3.88 16.34 1.49
N ASP A 8 -2.63 16.71 1.25
CA ASP A 8 -1.61 15.85 0.66
C ASP A 8 -0.45 15.67 1.63
N VAL A 9 -0.27 14.44 2.12
CA VAL A 9 0.80 14.08 3.03
C VAL A 9 2.01 13.59 2.24
N GLY A 10 3.04 14.43 2.19
CA GLY A 10 4.36 14.13 1.64
C GLY A 10 5.36 13.60 2.67
N GLY A 11 6.57 13.30 2.21
CA GLY A 11 7.68 12.94 3.09
C GLY A 11 8.18 14.12 3.95
N THR A 12 8.27 15.31 3.36
CA THR A 12 8.81 16.52 4.01
C THR A 12 7.71 17.44 4.52
N PHE A 13 6.65 17.62 3.73
CA PHE A 13 5.57 18.55 4.04
C PHE A 13 4.21 17.90 3.89
N THR A 14 3.27 18.36 4.71
CA THR A 14 1.85 18.13 4.55
C THR A 14 1.23 19.42 4.02
N ASP A 15 0.67 19.34 2.83
CA ASP A 15 0.00 20.44 2.15
C ASP A 15 -1.51 20.34 2.36
N LEU A 16 -2.17 21.47 2.59
CA LEU A 16 -3.61 21.56 2.76
C LEU A 16 -4.16 22.68 1.87
N VAL A 17 -5.29 22.39 1.22
CA VAL A 17 -6.07 23.33 0.43
C VAL A 17 -7.50 23.33 0.96
N ALA A 18 -7.99 24.47 1.43
CA ALA A 18 -9.36 24.68 1.86
C ALA A 18 -10.12 25.52 0.82
N VAL A 19 -11.30 25.07 0.44
CA VAL A 19 -12.20 25.76 -0.50
C VAL A 19 -13.51 26.07 0.21
N ARG A 20 -13.86 27.37 0.25
CA ARG A 20 -15.13 27.87 0.80
C ARG A 20 -16.23 27.78 -0.24
N GLY A 21 -17.49 27.81 0.21
CA GLY A 21 -18.66 27.77 -0.68
C GLY A 21 -18.79 28.97 -1.64
N ASP A 22 -18.08 30.06 -1.37
CA ASP A 22 -17.97 31.24 -2.25
C ASP A 22 -16.81 31.13 -3.27
N GLY A 23 -16.08 30.02 -3.27
CA GLY A 23 -14.94 29.77 -4.16
C GLY A 23 -13.61 30.32 -3.64
N CYS A 24 -13.57 30.94 -2.46
CA CYS A 24 -12.31 31.38 -1.85
C CYS A 24 -11.43 30.18 -1.49
N VAL A 25 -10.16 30.24 -1.88
CA VAL A 25 -9.16 29.19 -1.66
C VAL A 25 -8.12 29.67 -0.66
N GLU A 26 -7.84 28.84 0.33
CA GLU A 26 -6.83 29.07 1.36
C GLU A 26 -5.91 27.86 1.44
N THR A 27 -4.60 28.07 1.55
CA THR A 27 -3.62 26.98 1.62
C THR A 27 -2.82 27.02 2.92
N ARG A 28 -2.37 25.85 3.36
CA ARG A 28 -1.42 25.68 4.46
C ARG A 28 -0.37 24.65 4.07
N LYS A 29 0.84 24.87 4.56
CA LYS A 29 1.97 23.96 4.40
C LYS A 29 2.65 23.85 5.75
N VAL A 30 2.71 22.63 6.27
CA VAL A 30 3.38 22.32 7.54
C VAL A 30 4.39 21.22 7.31
N LEU A 31 5.36 21.08 8.21
CA LEU A 31 6.27 19.94 8.17
C LEU A 31 5.47 18.65 8.38
N SER A 32 5.77 17.61 7.60
CA SER A 32 5.27 16.26 7.87
C SER A 32 5.89 15.73 9.15
N THR A 33 5.23 14.74 9.75
CA THR A 33 5.73 14.06 10.94
C THR A 33 5.91 12.58 10.61
N PRO A 34 7.07 12.14 10.08
CA PRO A 34 7.24 10.79 9.54
C PRO A 34 6.98 9.66 10.55
N SER A 35 7.23 9.91 11.83
CA SER A 35 6.94 8.95 12.91
C SER A 35 5.44 8.78 13.18
N ASP A 36 4.63 9.78 12.85
CA ASP A 36 3.17 9.79 13.01
C ASP A 36 2.55 10.85 12.11
N GLN A 37 2.16 10.44 10.91
CA GLN A 37 1.62 11.34 9.89
C GLN A 37 0.31 12.04 10.31
N SER A 38 -0.42 11.48 11.28
CA SER A 38 -1.65 12.09 11.79
C SER A 38 -1.39 13.45 12.43
N GLN A 39 -0.20 13.65 13.01
CA GLN A 39 0.21 14.91 13.61
C GLN A 39 0.44 16.00 12.56
N GLY A 40 1.03 15.66 11.41
CA GLY A 40 1.18 16.58 10.29
C GLY A 40 -0.17 17.04 9.74
N VAL A 41 -1.12 16.12 9.60
CA VAL A 41 -2.51 16.42 9.21
C VAL A 41 -3.19 17.34 10.23
N ALA A 42 -3.09 17.02 11.53
CA ALA A 42 -3.67 17.83 12.60
C ALA A 42 -3.05 19.24 12.64
N ALA A 43 -1.73 19.36 12.45
CA ALA A 43 -1.04 20.63 12.37
C ALA A 43 -1.51 21.48 11.18
N ALA A 44 -1.70 20.86 10.01
CA ALA A 44 -2.22 21.54 8.82
C ALA A 44 -3.64 22.09 9.04
N LEU A 45 -4.51 21.28 9.67
CA LEU A 45 -5.86 21.68 10.04
C LEU A 45 -5.88 22.80 11.08
N ASN A 46 -5.05 22.69 12.12
CA ASN A 46 -4.93 23.72 13.17
C ASN A 46 -4.39 25.04 12.63
N ALA A 47 -3.56 25.01 11.58
CA ALA A 47 -3.06 26.22 10.94
C ALA A 47 -4.15 27.05 10.24
N LEU A 48 -5.35 26.49 9.99
CA LEU A 48 -6.52 27.24 9.53
C LEU A 48 -7.09 28.18 10.61
N GLY A 49 -6.64 28.07 11.86
CA GLY A 49 -7.00 28.92 12.98
C GLY A 49 -8.08 28.32 13.90
N ALA A 50 -8.05 28.72 15.17
CA ALA A 50 -9.04 28.32 16.16
C ALA A 50 -10.42 28.88 15.81
N GLY A 51 -11.47 28.05 15.86
CA GLY A 51 -12.82 28.43 15.44
C GLY A 51 -13.00 28.48 13.92
N GLY A 52 -12.15 27.77 13.18
CA GLY A 52 -12.24 27.65 11.73
C GLY A 52 -13.61 27.17 11.23
N PRO A 53 -13.93 27.45 9.96
CA PRO A 53 -15.21 27.04 9.36
C PRO A 53 -15.44 25.53 9.47
N ALA A 54 -16.70 25.13 9.59
CA ALA A 54 -17.08 23.72 9.68
C ALA A 54 -16.59 22.95 8.45
N ILE A 55 -15.86 21.85 8.64
CA ILE A 55 -15.39 21.04 7.52
C ILE A 55 -16.52 20.10 7.09
N GLU A 56 -16.96 20.24 5.84
CA GLU A 56 -18.01 19.40 5.25
C GLU A 56 -17.44 18.17 4.55
N ARG A 57 -16.25 18.31 3.97
CA ARG A 57 -15.57 17.23 3.23
C ARG A 57 -14.06 17.30 3.46
N VAL A 58 -13.46 16.12 3.56
CA VAL A 58 -12.01 15.94 3.52
C VAL A 58 -11.66 14.99 2.37
N ALA A 59 -10.75 15.42 1.50
CA ALA A 59 -10.05 14.56 0.55
C ALA A 59 -8.60 14.40 1.04
N HIS A 60 -8.17 13.16 1.27
CA HIS A 60 -6.84 12.85 1.79
C HIS A 60 -6.03 12.11 0.73
N GLY A 61 -4.97 12.74 0.27
CA GLY A 61 -3.91 12.16 -0.55
C GLY A 61 -2.66 11.94 0.29
N THR A 62 -1.88 10.92 -0.08
CA THR A 62 -0.58 10.68 0.53
C THR A 62 0.35 10.00 -0.44
N THR A 63 1.63 10.35 -0.36
CA THR A 63 2.72 9.68 -1.09
C THR A 63 3.43 8.62 -0.26
N VAL A 64 3.03 8.43 1.02
CA VAL A 64 3.67 7.50 1.96
C VAL A 64 3.66 6.07 1.44
N VAL A 65 2.53 5.61 0.87
CA VAL A 65 2.40 4.25 0.33
C VAL A 65 3.32 4.03 -0.87
N THR A 66 3.35 4.99 -1.80
CA THR A 66 4.20 4.90 -3.00
C THR A 66 5.68 4.89 -2.61
N ASN A 67 6.10 5.76 -1.69
CA ASN A 67 7.48 5.79 -1.21
C ASN A 67 7.85 4.52 -0.45
N LEU A 68 6.94 3.97 0.37
CA LEU A 68 7.16 2.69 1.05
C LEU A 68 7.42 1.54 0.07
N LEU A 69 6.71 1.51 -1.06
CA LEU A 69 6.93 0.52 -2.12
C LEU A 69 8.25 0.74 -2.87
N LEU A 70 8.56 2.00 -3.23
CA LEU A 70 9.79 2.36 -3.93
C LEU A 70 11.03 2.10 -3.07
N GLU A 71 10.97 2.43 -1.78
CA GLU A 71 12.05 2.24 -0.80
C GLU A 71 12.13 0.81 -0.27
N ARG A 72 11.19 -0.07 -0.63
CA ARG A 72 11.11 -1.46 -0.13
C ARG A 72 11.06 -1.56 1.39
N ARG A 73 10.38 -0.61 2.05
CA ARG A 73 10.25 -0.52 3.51
C ARG A 73 8.90 -1.00 4.04
N GLY A 74 8.22 -1.84 3.27
CA GLY A 74 6.97 -2.47 3.71
C GLY A 74 7.19 -3.57 4.74
N ALA A 75 6.08 -4.06 5.30
CA ALA A 75 6.08 -5.15 6.25
C ALA A 75 6.71 -6.42 5.65
N ARG A 76 7.34 -7.23 6.51
CA ARG A 76 7.76 -8.59 6.14
C ARG A 76 6.54 -9.49 5.93
N VAL A 77 6.16 -9.71 4.68
CA VAL A 77 5.03 -10.59 4.31
C VAL A 77 5.48 -11.96 3.79
N VAL A 78 4.54 -12.91 3.80
CA VAL A 78 4.65 -14.26 3.22
C VAL A 78 3.58 -14.43 2.15
N LEU A 79 3.95 -14.98 0.99
CA LEU A 79 3.00 -15.32 -0.07
C LEU A 79 2.58 -16.78 0.08
N CYS A 80 1.28 -17.04 0.21
CA CYS A 80 0.73 -18.38 0.03
C CYS A 80 0.26 -18.51 -1.42
N ALA A 81 0.81 -19.48 -2.15
CA ALA A 81 0.47 -19.70 -3.56
C ALA A 81 0.09 -21.16 -3.78
N THR A 82 -0.84 -21.41 -4.71
CA THR A 82 -1.17 -22.76 -5.16
C THR A 82 0.10 -23.52 -5.53
N GLU A 83 0.17 -24.81 -5.17
CA GLU A 83 1.29 -25.67 -5.52
C GLU A 83 1.58 -25.62 -7.03
N HIS A 84 2.87 -25.53 -7.38
CA HIS A 84 3.37 -25.31 -8.74
C HIS A 84 3.09 -23.92 -9.36
N ALA A 85 2.59 -22.97 -8.57
CA ALA A 85 2.42 -21.57 -8.96
C ALA A 85 3.19 -20.60 -8.02
N THR A 86 4.21 -21.10 -7.33
CA THR A 86 5.00 -20.34 -6.34
C THR A 86 5.84 -19.23 -6.96
N ASP A 87 6.21 -19.37 -8.23
CA ASP A 87 7.17 -18.48 -8.88
C ASP A 87 6.49 -17.30 -9.59
N LEU A 88 5.17 -17.13 -9.43
CA LEU A 88 4.38 -16.13 -10.18
C LEU A 88 4.85 -14.69 -9.99
N LEU A 89 5.34 -14.31 -8.80
CA LEU A 89 5.86 -12.96 -8.58
C LEU A 89 7.21 -12.72 -9.28
N GLU A 90 8.01 -13.77 -9.44
CA GLU A 90 9.28 -13.72 -10.15
C GLU A 90 9.05 -13.70 -11.67
N LEU A 91 8.17 -14.58 -12.14
CA LEU A 91 7.82 -14.71 -13.57
C LEU A 91 6.99 -13.52 -14.08
N ARG A 92 6.19 -12.89 -13.23
CA ARG A 92 5.35 -11.72 -13.58
C ARG A 92 4.42 -12.02 -14.76
N ARG A 93 4.00 -10.96 -15.45
CA ARG A 93 3.21 -11.02 -16.68
C ARG A 93 4.05 -10.98 -17.96
N GLN A 94 5.38 -11.02 -17.83
CA GLN A 94 6.31 -10.88 -18.96
C GLN A 94 6.12 -9.57 -19.77
N GLU A 95 5.58 -8.53 -19.13
CA GLU A 95 5.44 -7.21 -19.73
C GLU A 95 6.82 -6.58 -19.95
N ARG A 96 7.14 -6.25 -21.19
CA ARG A 96 8.43 -5.67 -21.58
C ARG A 96 8.26 -4.19 -21.91
N ALA A 97 8.68 -3.32 -20.99
CA ALA A 97 8.68 -1.87 -21.22
C ALA A 97 9.58 -1.47 -22.40
N SER A 98 10.73 -2.15 -22.54
CA SER A 98 11.67 -1.99 -23.66
C SER A 98 11.76 -3.31 -24.42
N LEU A 99 10.91 -3.50 -25.45
CA LEU A 99 10.73 -4.79 -26.13
C LEU A 99 12.02 -5.44 -26.66
N TYR A 100 12.99 -4.62 -27.09
CA TYR A 100 14.24 -5.06 -27.74
C TYR A 100 15.47 -5.00 -26.84
N ASP A 101 15.34 -4.55 -25.59
CA ASP A 101 16.46 -4.63 -24.65
C ASP A 101 16.44 -5.98 -23.93
N LEU A 102 17.26 -6.91 -24.44
CA LEU A 102 17.40 -8.27 -23.88
C LEU A 102 18.25 -8.28 -22.59
N THR A 103 18.87 -7.16 -22.22
CA THR A 103 19.74 -7.05 -21.03
C THR A 103 19.04 -6.41 -19.84
N THR A 104 17.86 -5.81 -20.03
CA THR A 104 17.07 -5.23 -18.94
C THR A 104 16.74 -6.29 -17.91
N GLN A 105 17.18 -6.08 -16.67
CA GLN A 105 16.78 -6.89 -15.54
C GLN A 105 15.56 -6.30 -14.85
N HIS A 106 14.67 -7.19 -14.42
CA HIS A 106 13.55 -6.82 -13.57
C HIS A 106 14.03 -6.57 -12.13
N PRO A 107 13.44 -5.63 -11.39
CA PRO A 107 13.73 -5.49 -9.95
C PRO A 107 13.36 -6.80 -9.23
N PRO A 108 13.93 -7.14 -8.07
CA PRO A 108 13.54 -8.36 -7.33
C PRO A 108 12.04 -8.39 -7.00
N ALA A 109 11.44 -9.58 -6.87
CA ALA A 109 10.05 -9.72 -6.40
C ALA A 109 9.82 -9.01 -5.05
N LEU A 110 8.57 -8.59 -4.78
CA LEU A 110 8.22 -7.97 -3.48
C LEU A 110 8.32 -8.98 -2.33
N VAL A 111 7.97 -10.23 -2.60
CA VAL A 111 8.15 -11.36 -1.69
C VAL A 111 9.21 -12.27 -2.31
N PRO A 112 10.35 -12.50 -1.63
CA PRO A 112 11.39 -13.36 -2.16
C PRO A 112 10.99 -14.84 -2.05
N PRO A 113 11.60 -15.74 -2.86
CA PRO A 113 11.20 -17.15 -2.95
C PRO A 113 11.20 -17.89 -1.60
N GLU A 114 12.14 -17.56 -0.71
CA GLU A 114 12.23 -18.13 0.64
C GLU A 114 11.04 -17.78 1.56
N ARG A 115 10.20 -16.81 1.16
CA ARG A 115 8.97 -16.41 1.85
C ARG A 115 7.71 -16.76 1.06
N VAL A 116 7.80 -17.76 0.19
CA VAL A 116 6.64 -18.32 -0.52
C VAL A 116 6.33 -19.70 0.04
N VAL A 117 5.08 -19.89 0.47
CA VAL A 117 4.56 -21.18 0.96
C VAL A 117 3.63 -21.75 -0.10
N ALA A 118 3.98 -22.92 -0.63
CA ALA A 118 3.11 -23.68 -1.52
C ALA A 118 1.90 -24.22 -0.76
N VAL A 119 0.73 -24.17 -1.38
CA VAL A 119 -0.55 -24.67 -0.84
C VAL A 119 -1.07 -25.78 -1.75
N GLN A 120 -1.25 -26.98 -1.19
CA GLN A 120 -1.78 -28.17 -1.88
C GLN A 120 -3.30 -28.06 -2.04
N GLU A 121 -3.73 -27.14 -2.89
CA GLU A 121 -5.13 -26.95 -3.29
C GLU A 121 -5.20 -26.71 -4.80
N ARG A 122 -6.40 -26.82 -5.38
CA ARG A 122 -6.62 -26.42 -6.77
C ARG A 122 -8.06 -26.02 -7.01
N ARG A 123 -8.26 -24.76 -7.41
CA ARG A 123 -9.48 -24.28 -8.05
C ARG A 123 -9.29 -24.08 -9.56
N THR A 124 -10.28 -24.51 -10.34
CA THR A 124 -10.39 -24.29 -11.79
C THR A 124 -11.60 -23.38 -12.07
N PRO A 125 -11.79 -22.90 -13.32
CA PRO A 125 -13.00 -22.16 -13.69
C PRO A 125 -14.29 -22.96 -13.44
N ASP A 126 -14.24 -24.28 -13.56
CA ASP A 126 -15.40 -25.17 -13.38
C ASP A 126 -15.70 -25.50 -11.91
N GLY A 127 -14.80 -25.17 -10.98
CA GLY A 127 -14.98 -25.43 -9.55
C GLY A 127 -13.72 -25.87 -8.83
N VAL A 128 -13.89 -26.49 -7.67
CA VAL A 128 -12.78 -27.00 -6.85
C VAL A 128 -12.36 -28.37 -7.40
N ARG A 129 -11.11 -28.48 -7.86
CA ARG A 129 -10.51 -29.75 -8.32
C ARG A 129 -9.82 -30.48 -7.17
N THR A 130 -9.07 -29.75 -6.35
CA THR A 130 -8.43 -30.25 -5.13
C THR A 130 -8.84 -29.33 -3.99
N PRO A 131 -9.66 -29.79 -3.03
CA PRO A 131 -10.08 -28.96 -1.92
C PRO A 131 -8.90 -28.66 -0.99
N LEU A 132 -8.90 -27.47 -0.39
CA LEU A 132 -8.03 -27.15 0.73
C LEU A 132 -8.54 -27.94 1.96
N LEU A 133 -7.73 -28.86 2.46
CA LEU A 133 -8.04 -29.66 3.64
C LEU A 133 -7.56 -28.95 4.91
N ASP A 134 -8.21 -29.21 6.04
CA ASP A 134 -7.85 -28.60 7.33
C ASP A 134 -6.40 -28.88 7.73
N ALA A 135 -5.91 -30.10 7.47
CA ALA A 135 -4.52 -30.47 7.73
C ALA A 135 -3.52 -29.64 6.91
N GLU A 136 -3.86 -29.37 5.65
CA GLU A 136 -3.03 -28.53 4.77
C GLU A 136 -3.08 -27.06 5.19
N ALA A 137 -4.26 -26.56 5.55
CA ALA A 137 -4.41 -25.20 6.08
C ALA A 137 -3.59 -24.99 7.35
N LEU A 138 -3.57 -25.99 8.26
CA LEU A 138 -2.76 -25.96 9.47
C LEU A 138 -1.26 -25.96 9.15
N ARG A 139 -0.80 -26.84 8.26
CA ARG A 139 0.60 -26.87 7.80
C ARG A 139 1.05 -25.54 7.20
N VAL A 140 0.20 -24.91 6.37
CA VAL A 140 0.48 -23.60 5.76
C VAL A 140 0.56 -22.52 6.84
N ALA A 141 -0.38 -22.50 7.80
CA ALA A 141 -0.35 -21.54 8.91
C ALA A 141 0.91 -21.67 9.77
N GLU A 142 1.34 -22.90 10.08
CA GLU A 142 2.59 -23.17 10.80
C GLU A 142 3.82 -22.71 10.01
N ALA A 143 3.87 -23.00 8.70
CA ALA A 143 4.95 -22.55 7.82
C ALA A 143 5.02 -21.03 7.71
N VAL A 144 3.88 -20.35 7.60
CA VAL A 144 3.78 -18.89 7.61
C VAL A 144 4.29 -18.34 8.94
N ALA A 145 3.85 -18.91 10.07
CA ALA A 145 4.30 -18.48 11.39
C ALA A 145 5.82 -18.64 11.58
N ALA A 146 6.40 -19.74 11.08
CA ALA A 146 7.84 -20.00 11.16
C ALA A 146 8.69 -18.97 10.37
N LEU A 147 8.12 -18.33 9.36
CA LEU A 147 8.76 -17.25 8.60
C LEU A 147 8.68 -15.88 9.29
N ASN A 148 8.03 -15.81 10.46
CA ASN A 148 7.88 -14.63 11.30
C ASN A 148 7.42 -13.37 10.52
N PRO A 149 6.29 -13.38 9.80
CA PRO A 149 5.79 -12.16 9.16
C PRO A 149 5.54 -11.05 10.18
N GLU A 150 5.56 -9.80 9.71
CA GLU A 150 5.20 -8.59 10.47
C GLU A 150 3.70 -8.30 10.43
#